data_AF-U1PP10-F1
#
_entry.id   AF-U1PP10-F1
#
_cell.length_a   1.000
_cell.length_b   1.000
_cell.length_c   1.000
_cell.angle_alpha   90.00
_cell.angle_beta   90.00
_cell.angle_gamma   90.00
#
_symmetry.space_group_name_H-M   'P 1'
#
loop_
_entity.id
_entity.type
_entity.pdbx_description
1 polymer ?
#
loop_
_entity_poly.entity_id
_entity_poly.type
_entity_poly.pdbx_seq_one_letter_code
_entity_poly.pdbx_strand_id
1 'polypeptide(L)' 'MKLPSPSYKEYRELVATVLVTLTLLQYTGVIGSSGDIDLTFLLVVGLTLPVFTYLLTVAGENLTWISHWDRMVQNDE' A
#
# COMPACT_ATOMS: atom_id res chain seq x y z
N MET A 1 -13.25 -0.61 18.02
CA MET A 1 -12.39 -0.86 16.85
C MET A 1 -13.22 -0.55 15.62
N LYS A 2 -12.86 0.49 14.88
CA LYS A 2 -13.47 0.78 13.59
C LYS A 2 -12.73 -0.08 12.56
N LEU A 3 -13.47 -0.79 11.72
CA LEU A 3 -12.90 -1.59 10.65
C LEU A 3 -12.99 -0.74 9.38
N PRO A 4 -11.87 -0.42 8.74
CA PRO A 4 -11.90 0.31 7.49
C PRO A 4 -12.61 -0.54 6.44
N SER A 5 -13.48 0.11 5.67
CA SER A 5 -14.14 -0.45 4.49
C SER A 5 -13.47 0.12 3.24
N PRO A 6 -12.27 -0.36 2.85
CA PRO A 6 -11.59 0.15 1.67
C PRO A 6 -12.39 -0.18 0.41
N SER A 7 -12.48 0.79 -0.51
CA SER A 7 -13.04 0.55 -1.83
C SER A 7 -12.16 -0.45 -2.57
N TYR A 8 -12.72 -1.63 -2.88
CA TYR A 8 -12.00 -2.70 -3.57
C TYR A 8 -11.38 -2.24 -4.90
N LYS A 9 -11.99 -1.24 -5.56
CA LYS A 9 -11.51 -0.68 -6.83
C LYS A 9 -10.22 0.11 -6.64
N GLU A 10 -10.20 1.07 -5.72
CA GLU A 10 -9.01 1.91 -5.45
C GLU A 10 -7.83 1.06 -4.97
N TYR A 11 -8.13 0.02 -4.20
CA TYR A 11 -7.12 -0.90 -3.73
C TYR A 11 -6.47 -1.73 -4.83
N ARG A 12 -7.27 -2.26 -5.77
CA ARG A 12 -6.73 -2.97 -6.93
C ARG A 12 -5.89 -2.07 -7.81
N GLU A 13 -6.29 -0.82 -7.96
CA GLU A 13 -5.55 0.18 -8.73
C GLU A 13 -4.20 0.49 -8.10
N LEU A 14 -4.14 0.63 -6.76
CA LEU A 14 -2.89 0.81 -6.02
C LEU A 14 -1.98 -0.41 -6.17
N VAL A 15 -2.50 -1.63 -5.94
CA VAL A 15 -1.71 -2.87 -6.07
C VAL A 15 -1.15 -3.01 -7.48
N ALA A 16 -1.97 -2.78 -8.51
CA ALA A 16 -1.54 -2.84 -9.90
C ALA A 16 -0.44 -1.80 -10.19
N THR A 17 -0.62 -0.57 -9.70
CA THR A 17 0.37 0.50 -9.86
C THR A 17 1.71 0.10 -9.23
N VAL A 18 1.71 -0.39 -7.99
CA VAL A 18 2.91 -0.82 -7.28
C VAL A 18 3.61 -1.98 -8.01
N LEU A 19 2.85 -2.98 -8.47
CA LEU A 19 3.43 -4.10 -9.23
C LEU A 19 4.05 -3.65 -10.54
N VAL A 20 3.40 -2.74 -11.29
CA VAL A 20 3.96 -2.17 -12.53
C VAL A 20 5.23 -1.39 -12.24
N THR A 21 5.23 -0.55 -11.20
CA THR A 21 6.42 0.21 -10.78
C THR A 21 7.56 -0.74 -10.40
N LEU A 22 7.32 -1.77 -9.59
CA LEU A 22 8.35 -2.73 -9.21
C LEU A 22 8.87 -3.54 -10.40
N THR A 23 8.00 -3.91 -11.34
CA THR A 23 8.40 -4.58 -12.58
C THR A 23 9.35 -3.70 -13.39
N LEU A 24 9.05 -2.40 -13.52
CA LEU A 24 9.92 -1.44 -14.19
C LEU A 24 11.27 -1.29 -13.47
N LEU A 25 11.28 -1.24 -12.14
CA LEU A 25 12.51 -1.15 -11.34
C LEU A 25 13.39 -2.40 -11.48
N GLN A 26 12.78 -3.59 -11.51
CA GLN A 26 13.50 -4.84 -11.76
C GLN A 26 14.06 -4.89 -13.18
N TYR A 27 13.22 -4.58 -14.17
CA TYR A 27 13.62 -4.57 -15.57
C TYR A 27 14.79 -3.62 -15.83
N THR A 28 14.76 -2.44 -15.24
CA THR A 28 15.84 -1.44 -15.33
C THR A 28 17.10 -1.84 -14.55
N GLY A 29 17.04 -2.86 -13.68
CA GLY A 29 18.17 -3.32 -12.87
C GLY A 29 18.43 -2.45 -11.62
N VAL A 30 17.46 -1.62 -11.22
CA VAL A 30 17.54 -0.87 -9.96
C VAL A 30 17.38 -1.83 -8.77
N ILE A 31 16.56 -2.86 -8.93
CA ILE A 31 16.33 -3.91 -7.94
C ILE A 31 16.62 -5.26 -8.60
N GLY A 32 17.78 -5.85 -8.31
CA GLY A 32 18.21 -7.13 -8.89
C GLY A 32 19.03 -6.99 -10.18
N SER A 33 19.14 -8.08 -10.94
CA SER A 33 19.87 -8.10 -12.23
C SER A 33 19.05 -7.46 -13.34
N SER A 34 19.65 -6.52 -14.05
CA SER A 34 19.02 -5.81 -15.18
C SER A 34 18.55 -6.78 -16.27
N GLY A 35 17.33 -6.58 -16.77
CA GLY A 35 16.71 -7.42 -17.80
C GLY A 35 16.08 -8.73 -17.29
N ASP A 36 16.17 -9.02 -16.00
CA ASP A 36 15.48 -10.15 -15.37
C ASP A 36 14.25 -9.66 -14.59
N ILE A 37 13.20 -10.47 -14.56
CA ILE A 37 11.96 -10.17 -13.83
C ILE A 37 11.68 -11.35 -12.92
N ASP A 38 11.84 -11.14 -11.61
CA ASP A 38 11.49 -12.12 -10.61
C ASP A 38 9.97 -12.10 -10.38
N LEU A 39 9.29 -12.99 -11.10
CA LEU A 39 7.86 -13.21 -10.96
C LEU A 39 7.48 -13.70 -9.56
N THR A 40 8.35 -14.43 -8.87
CA THR A 40 8.10 -14.91 -7.51
C THR A 40 8.07 -13.74 -6.54
N PHE A 41 9.03 -12.82 -6.67
CA PHE A 41 9.05 -11.59 -5.89
C PHE A 41 7.78 -10.76 -6.12
N LEU A 42 7.38 -10.54 -7.38
CA LEU A 42 6.15 -9.79 -7.70
C LEU A 42 4.90 -10.46 -7.13
N LEU A 43 4.82 -11.78 -7.14
CA LEU A 43 3.69 -12.53 -6.60
C LEU A 43 3.63 -12.39 -5.06
N VAL A 44 4.77 -12.54 -4.38
CA VAL A 44 4.89 -12.35 -2.93
C VAL A 44 4.52 -10.92 -2.54
N VAL A 45 5.03 -9.91 -3.25
CA VAL A 45 4.66 -8.52 -2.99
C VAL A 45 3.17 -8.28 -3.27
N GLY A 46 2.64 -8.82 -4.36
CA GLY A 46 1.22 -8.70 -4.70
C GLY A 46 0.28 -9.31 -3.66
N LEU A 47 0.73 -10.32 -2.90
CA LEU A 47 -0.03 -10.92 -1.80
C LEU A 47 0.18 -10.20 -0.46
N THR A 48 1.40 -9.76 -0.17
CA THR A 48 1.75 -9.15 1.11
C THR A 48 1.34 -7.68 1.20
N LEU A 49 1.49 -6.92 0.11
CA LEU A 49 1.12 -5.50 0.05
C LEU A 49 -0.33 -5.28 0.47
N PRO A 50 -1.31 -6.07 0.00
CA PRO A 50 -2.66 -6.03 0.50
C PRO A 50 -2.78 -6.11 2.04
N VAL A 51 -2.13 -7.13 2.61
CA VAL A 51 -2.20 -7.43 4.05
C VAL A 51 -1.60 -6.27 4.84
N PHE A 52 -0.44 -5.76 4.43
CA PHE A 52 0.21 -4.63 5.09
C PHE A 52 -0.60 -3.34 4.97
N THR A 53 -1.15 -3.03 3.81
CA THR A 53 -2.01 -1.85 3.62
C THR A 53 -3.21 -1.92 4.55
N TYR A 54 -3.88 -3.08 4.63
CA TYR A 54 -5.02 -3.25 5.53
C TYR A 54 -4.64 -3.07 7.00
N LEU A 55 -3.53 -3.70 7.43
CA LEU A 55 -3.01 -3.56 8.79
C LEU A 55 -2.64 -2.10 9.13
N LEU A 56 -2.04 -1.38 8.19
CA LEU A 56 -1.71 0.04 8.34
C LEU A 56 -2.97 0.91 8.46
N THR A 57 -4.00 0.65 7.65
CA THR A 57 -5.27 1.38 7.76
C THR A 57 -5.95 1.11 9.10
N VAL A 58 -5.99 -0.15 9.54
CA VAL A 58 -6.52 -0.51 10.86
C VAL A 58 -5.71 0.16 11.97
N ALA A 59 -4.37 0.16 11.87
CA ALA A 59 -3.52 0.87 12.82
C ALA A 59 -3.80 2.37 12.82
N GLY A 60 -3.95 3.01 11.65
CA GLY A 60 -4.24 4.43 11.52
C GLY A 60 -5.58 4.83 12.13
N GLU A 61 -6.64 4.05 11.86
CA GLU A 61 -7.98 4.31 12.42
C GLU A 61 -8.05 4.06 13.94
N ASN A 62 -7.21 3.18 14.46
CA ASN A 62 -7.23 2.76 15.86
C ASN A 62 -6.15 3.48 16.71
N LEU A 63 -5.16 4.11 16.08
CA LEU A 63 -4.21 5.03 16.71
C LEU A 63 -4.93 6.36 16.95
N THR A 64 -5.28 6.61 18.21
CA THR A 64 -5.90 7.86 18.68
C THR A 64 -5.13 9.12 18.28
N TRP A 65 -3.83 9.00 18.01
CA TRP A 65 -2.97 10.11 17.56
C TRP A 65 -3.36 10.66 16.18
N ILE A 66 -3.72 9.80 15.22
CA ILE A 66 -4.14 10.25 13.87
C ILE A 66 -5.56 10.83 13.91
N SER A 67 -6.45 10.23 14.69
CA SER A 67 -7.80 10.78 14.94
C SER A 67 -7.75 12.15 15.62
N HIS A 68 -6.74 12.40 16.48
CA HIS A 68 -6.55 13.71 17.11
C HIS A 68 -6.07 14.77 16.11
N TRP A 69 -5.14 14.42 15.22
CA TRP A 69 -4.67 15.29 14.14
C TRP A 69 -5.78 15.66 13.15
N ASP A 70 -6.58 14.68 12.71
CA ASP A 70 -7.72 14.92 11.81
C ASP A 70 -8.74 15.87 12.46
N ARG A 71 -9.01 15.70 13.76
CA ARG A 71 -9.87 16.60 14.53
C ARG A 71 -9.27 18.00 14.65
N MET A 72 -7.96 18.16 14.78
CA MET A 72 -7.34 19.49 14.82
C MET A 72 -7.50 20.22 13.49
N VAL A 73 -7.26 19.54 12.36
CA VAL A 73 -7.42 20.12 11.03
C VAL A 73 -8.87 20.47 10.71
N GLN A 74 -9.85 19.67 11.14
CA GLN A 74 -11.27 19.94 10.92
C GLN A 74 -11.85 21.07 11.79
N ASN A 75 -11.20 21.45 12.89
CA ASN A 75 -11.71 22.52 13.77
C ASN A 75 -11.09 23.90 13.47
N ASP A 76 -10.27 24.00 12.42
CA ASP A 76 -9.65 25.26 11.96
C ASP A 76 -10.39 25.90 10.74
N GLU A 77 -11.59 25.42 10.39
CA GLU A 77 -12.57 26.11 9.51
C GLU A 77 -13.67 26.80 10.33
#